data_AF-A0A2E7RAE6-F1
#
_entry.id   AF-A0A2E7RAE6-F1
#
_cell.length_a   1.000
_cell.length_b   1.000
_cell.length_c   1.000
_cell.angle_alpha   90.00
_cell.angle_beta   90.00
_cell.angle_gamma   90.00
#
_symmetry.space_group_name_H-M   'P 1'
#
loop_
_entity.id
_entity.type
_entity.pdbx_description
1 polymer ?
#
loop_
_entity_poly.entity_id
_entity_poly.type
_entity_poly.pdbx_seq_one_letter_code
_entity_poly.pdbx_strand_id
1 'polypeptide(L)'
;MSDDLLNKSKSNETAKNAVSNRSTSTKSANSTASADTEKIAVALSYNPIDNYTAPEVVASGRGLIAEQILKLAFEHGVKVHEDADLAEILTALEIGEEIPVEAFIAVAEILRYVYASDGVKPPEILSHAHKR
;
A
#
# COMPACT_ATOMS: atom_id res chain seq x y z
N MET A 1 36.63 31.29 -59.76
CA MET A 1 35.91 30.04 -59.45
C MET A 1 37.00 28.98 -59.42
N SER A 2 37.84 28.93 -58.37
CA SER A 2 37.60 28.25 -57.08
C SER A 2 37.39 26.76 -57.37
N ASP A 3 38.20 25.77 -56.96
CA ASP A 3 38.95 25.48 -55.73
C ASP A 3 40.04 24.44 -56.13
N ASP A 4 41.08 24.02 -55.39
CA ASP A 4 41.33 24.01 -53.96
C ASP A 4 42.84 23.78 -53.76
N LEU A 5 43.41 24.43 -52.74
CA LEU A 5 44.84 24.47 -52.48
C LEU A 5 45.31 23.27 -51.65
N LEU A 6 46.48 22.77 -52.03
CA LEU A 6 47.45 22.10 -51.17
C LEU A 6 47.54 22.76 -49.79
N ASN A 7 47.36 22.01 -48.71
CA ASN A 7 48.26 22.15 -47.58
C ASN A 7 48.41 20.86 -46.75
N LYS A 8 49.66 20.41 -46.68
CA LYS A 8 50.17 19.41 -45.73
C LYS A 8 50.46 20.13 -44.41
N SER A 9 49.86 19.70 -43.31
CA SER A 9 50.39 19.99 -41.98
C SER A 9 50.17 18.79 -41.06
N LYS A 10 51.26 18.05 -40.90
CA LYS A 10 51.49 17.03 -39.88
C LYS A 10 51.47 17.66 -38.49
N SER A 11 51.08 16.82 -37.53
CA SER A 11 51.56 16.81 -36.13
C SER A 11 51.21 18.01 -35.26
N ASN A 12 50.54 17.72 -34.14
CA ASN A 12 50.76 18.26 -32.79
C ASN A 12 49.90 17.38 -31.87
N GLU A 13 50.44 16.30 -31.33
CA GLU A 13 51.12 16.26 -30.02
C GLU A 13 50.13 16.31 -28.85
N THR A 14 49.72 15.10 -28.48
CA THR A 14 49.71 14.54 -27.12
C THR A 14 49.77 15.50 -25.92
N ALA A 15 48.70 15.40 -25.13
CA ALA A 15 48.67 15.37 -23.66
C ALA A 15 48.29 16.65 -22.87
N LYS A 16 47.40 16.38 -21.90
CA LYS A 16 47.15 17.09 -20.63
C LYS A 16 46.20 18.30 -20.70
N ASN A 17 44.92 18.02 -20.46
CA ASN A 17 44.26 18.68 -19.34
C ASN A 17 43.12 17.84 -18.79
N ALA A 18 43.37 17.27 -17.62
CA ALA A 18 42.36 16.83 -16.68
C ALA A 18 41.59 18.06 -16.17
N VAL A 19 40.32 17.86 -15.80
CA VAL A 19 39.61 18.49 -14.67
C VAL A 19 38.11 18.52 -14.98
N SER A 20 37.41 17.66 -14.24
CA SER A 20 36.19 17.95 -13.51
C SER A 20 34.89 18.31 -14.26
N ASN A 21 33.88 17.55 -13.84
CA ASN A 21 32.52 18.02 -13.58
C ASN A 21 31.64 18.21 -14.80
N ARG A 22 30.98 17.11 -15.21
CA ARG A 22 29.59 17.20 -15.66
C ARG A 22 28.75 16.00 -15.24
N SER A 23 28.79 15.69 -13.94
CA SER A 23 27.66 15.04 -13.27
C SER A 23 26.64 16.13 -12.95
N THR A 24 25.85 16.55 -13.94
CA THR A 24 24.73 17.49 -13.76
C THR A 24 23.49 16.95 -14.42
N SER A 25 22.66 16.31 -13.61
CA SER A 25 21.20 16.23 -13.74
C SER A 25 20.70 15.29 -12.64
N THR A 26 20.77 15.72 -11.37
CA THR A 26 19.53 16.07 -10.65
C THR A 26 18.47 14.96 -10.70
N LYS A 27 18.68 13.86 -9.97
CA LYS A 27 17.54 13.20 -9.33
C LYS A 27 17.43 13.75 -7.92
N SER A 28 16.59 14.76 -7.86
CA SER A 28 16.00 15.42 -6.70
C SER A 28 16.20 14.65 -5.40
N ALA A 29 16.84 15.33 -4.45
CA ALA A 29 16.55 15.15 -3.04
C ALA A 29 15.04 15.02 -2.86
N ASN A 30 14.61 13.89 -2.30
CA ASN A 30 13.34 13.82 -1.61
C ASN A 30 13.55 13.04 -0.32
N SER A 31 14.33 13.65 0.56
CA SER A 31 14.49 13.24 1.95
C SER A 31 14.07 14.47 2.76
N THR A 32 12.75 14.68 2.89
CA THR A 32 12.07 15.61 3.83
C THR A 32 10.57 15.75 3.48
N ALA A 33 9.82 14.67 3.64
CA ALA A 33 8.50 14.73 4.29
C ALA A 33 8.76 14.01 5.63
N SER A 34 8.65 14.69 6.77
CA SER A 34 7.45 14.98 7.56
C SER A 34 6.96 13.82 8.44
N ALA A 35 7.82 13.27 9.32
CA ALA A 35 7.39 12.45 10.46
C ALA A 35 6.29 11.42 10.12
N ASP A 36 6.46 10.76 8.97
CA ASP A 36 5.41 10.04 8.28
C ASP A 36 5.19 8.67 8.92
N THR A 37 4.09 8.52 9.65
CA THR A 37 3.56 7.19 9.92
C THR A 37 3.18 6.60 8.56
N GLU A 38 3.89 5.56 8.14
CA GLU A 38 3.62 4.90 6.87
C GLU A 38 2.16 4.42 6.87
N LYS A 39 1.36 4.82 5.87
CA LYS A 39 -0.04 4.40 5.78
C LYS A 39 -0.12 2.88 5.69
N ILE A 40 -1.11 2.31 6.36
CA ILE A 40 -1.40 0.88 6.35
C ILE A 40 -2.86 0.72 5.93
N ALA A 41 -3.12 -0.28 5.07
CA ALA A 41 -4.49 -0.66 4.73
C ALA A 41 -4.59 -2.16 4.57
N VAL A 42 -5.69 -2.72 5.06
CA VAL A 42 -6.09 -4.12 4.90
C VAL A 42 -7.52 -4.17 4.40
N ALA A 43 -7.78 -4.99 3.39
CA ALA A 43 -9.12 -5.26 2.89
C ALA A 43 -9.56 -6.65 3.35
N LEU A 44 -10.77 -6.72 3.90
CA LEU A 44 -11.38 -7.95 4.37
C LEU A 44 -12.56 -8.33 3.48
N SER A 45 -12.71 -9.63 3.21
CA SER A 45 -13.89 -10.22 2.62
C SER A 45 -14.68 -10.95 3.70
N TYR A 46 -16.01 -10.82 3.68
CA TYR A 46 -16.90 -11.52 4.60
C TYR A 46 -18.16 -11.95 3.85
N ASN A 47 -18.54 -13.23 4.00
CA ASN A 47 -19.77 -13.76 3.45
C ASN A 47 -20.83 -13.89 4.56
N PRO A 48 -21.84 -13.00 4.62
CA PRO A 48 -22.86 -13.03 5.67
C PRO A 48 -23.87 -14.17 5.52
N ILE A 49 -23.88 -14.90 4.40
CA ILE A 49 -24.80 -16.03 4.18
C ILE A 49 -24.36 -17.25 4.99
N ASP A 50 -23.06 -17.41 5.16
CA ASP A 50 -22.47 -18.47 5.96
C ASP A 50 -22.11 -17.91 7.34
N ASN A 51 -23.00 -18.12 8.30
CA ASN A 51 -22.87 -17.59 9.66
C ASN A 51 -21.63 -18.11 10.41
N TYR A 52 -20.89 -19.07 9.83
CA TYR A 52 -19.74 -19.72 10.46
C TYR A 52 -18.40 -19.35 9.82
N THR A 53 -18.37 -18.57 8.73
CA THR A 53 -17.12 -18.21 8.05
C THR A 53 -16.52 -16.94 8.65
N ALA A 54 -15.26 -17.00 9.07
CA ALA A 54 -14.52 -15.83 9.51
C ALA A 54 -14.17 -14.92 8.30
N PRO A 55 -14.12 -13.59 8.46
CA PRO A 55 -13.58 -12.72 7.44
C PRO A 55 -12.15 -13.10 7.07
N GLU A 56 -11.82 -12.93 5.80
CA GLU A 56 -10.52 -13.28 5.24
C GLU A 56 -9.80 -12.02 4.73
N VAL A 57 -8.47 -11.98 4.87
CA VAL A 57 -7.65 -10.94 4.28
C VAL A 57 -7.53 -11.15 2.78
N VAL A 58 -8.06 -10.22 2.00
CA VAL A 58 -7.99 -10.27 0.52
C VAL A 58 -6.99 -9.29 -0.08
N ALA A 59 -6.57 -8.29 0.69
CA ALA A 59 -5.44 -7.42 0.34
C ALA A 59 -4.84 -6.80 1.60
N SER A 60 -3.52 -6.60 1.62
CA SER A 60 -2.84 -5.83 2.66
C SER A 60 -1.69 -5.06 2.03
N GLY A 61 -1.32 -3.93 2.64
CA GLY A 61 -0.22 -3.13 2.12
C GLY A 61 0.14 -1.95 2.99
N ARG A 62 1.33 -1.40 2.72
CA ARG A 62 1.87 -0.20 3.34
C ARG A 62 2.24 0.84 2.28
N GLY A 63 2.33 2.10 2.70
CA GLY A 63 2.73 3.22 1.85
C GLY A 63 1.88 3.30 0.58
N LEU A 64 2.52 3.25 -0.59
CA LEU A 64 1.83 3.37 -1.89
C LEU A 64 0.81 2.26 -2.14
N ILE A 65 1.04 1.05 -1.63
CA ILE A 65 0.09 -0.06 -1.79
C ILE A 65 -1.15 0.21 -0.94
N ALA A 66 -0.98 0.69 0.30
CA ALA A 66 -2.11 1.09 1.14
C ALA A 66 -2.96 2.18 0.48
N GLU A 67 -2.31 3.17 -0.15
CA GLU A 67 -3.01 4.22 -0.89
C GLU A 67 -3.81 3.67 -2.08
N GLN A 68 -3.29 2.68 -2.79
CA GLN A 68 -4.00 2.02 -3.89
C GLN A 68 -5.20 1.21 -3.39
N ILE A 69 -5.06 0.48 -2.28
CA ILE A 69 -6.16 -0.27 -1.66
C ILE A 69 -7.29 0.69 -1.28
N LEU A 70 -6.97 1.78 -0.58
CA LEU A 70 -7.94 2.79 -0.17
C LEU A 70 -8.62 3.44 -1.38
N LYS A 71 -7.84 3.80 -2.40
CA LYS A 71 -8.38 4.38 -3.64
C LYS A 71 -9.41 3.44 -4.28
N LEU A 72 -9.06 2.16 -4.46
CA LEU A 72 -9.97 1.17 -5.04
C LEU A 72 -11.21 0.96 -4.17
N ALA A 73 -11.05 0.94 -2.85
CA ALA A 73 -12.18 0.83 -1.92
C ALA A 73 -13.18 1.98 -2.12
N PHE A 74 -12.70 3.22 -2.16
CA PHE A 74 -13.55 4.38 -2.41
C PHE A 74 -14.19 4.38 -3.80
N GLU A 75 -13.45 4.00 -4.85
CA GLU A 75 -13.98 3.91 -6.22
C GLU A 75 -15.11 2.88 -6.36
N HIS A 76 -15.06 1.79 -5.59
CA HIS A 76 -16.06 0.71 -5.65
C HIS A 76 -17.11 0.81 -4.53
N GLY A 77 -17.08 1.85 -3.71
CA GLY A 77 -18.02 2.04 -2.60
C GLY A 77 -17.84 1.04 -1.46
N VAL A 78 -16.67 0.40 -1.34
CA VAL A 78 -16.30 -0.44 -0.20
C VAL A 78 -16.16 0.46 1.03
N LYS A 79 -16.78 0.05 2.15
CA LYS A 79 -16.71 0.82 3.40
C LYS A 79 -15.30 0.77 3.97
N VAL A 80 -14.79 1.93 4.38
CA VAL A 80 -13.47 2.08 4.99
C VAL A 80 -13.66 2.51 6.45
N HIS A 81 -12.93 1.86 7.35
CA HIS A 81 -12.85 2.20 8.77
C HIS A 81 -11.38 2.46 9.12
N GLU A 82 -11.12 3.49 9.91
CA GLU A 82 -9.77 3.90 10.31
C GLU A 82 -9.50 3.45 11.74
N ASP A 83 -8.60 2.49 11.89
CA ASP A 83 -8.08 2.01 13.16
C ASP A 83 -6.64 1.53 12.94
N ALA A 84 -5.67 2.30 13.45
CA ALA A 84 -4.25 2.04 13.20
C ALA A 84 -3.77 0.75 13.88
N ASP A 85 -4.21 0.50 15.12
CA ASP A 85 -3.79 -0.67 15.89
C ASP A 85 -4.36 -1.95 15.25
N LEU A 86 -5.64 -1.93 14.86
CA LEU A 86 -6.27 -3.05 14.18
C LEU A 86 -5.64 -3.27 12.79
N ALA A 87 -5.36 -2.21 12.04
CA ALA A 87 -4.69 -2.33 10.75
C ALA A 87 -3.30 -2.97 10.90
N GLU A 88 -2.53 -2.59 11.93
CA GLU A 88 -1.22 -3.19 12.22
C GLU A 88 -1.33 -4.69 12.51
N ILE A 89 -2.31 -5.08 13.34
CA ILE A 89 -2.60 -6.48 13.69
C ILE A 89 -2.98 -7.28 12.43
N LEU A 90 -3.92 -6.77 11.64
CA LEU A 90 -4.44 -7.48 10.46
C LEU A 90 -3.41 -7.55 9.33
N THR A 91 -2.47 -6.61 9.24
CA THR A 91 -1.40 -6.63 8.24
C THR A 91 -0.36 -7.72 8.51
N ALA A 92 -0.34 -8.30 9.72
CA ALA A 92 0.52 -9.42 10.05
C ALA A 92 0.03 -10.76 9.45
N LEU A 93 -1.23 -10.82 9.01
CA LEU A 93 -1.84 -12.00 8.39
C LEU A 93 -1.50 -12.08 6.90
N GLU A 94 -1.46 -13.30 6.37
CA GLU A 94 -1.27 -13.53 4.95
C GLU A 94 -2.56 -13.28 4.15
N ILE A 95 -2.42 -12.89 2.88
CA ILE A 95 -3.57 -12.83 1.97
C ILE A 95 -4.08 -14.27 1.79
N GLY A 96 -5.37 -14.49 1.98
CA GLY A 96 -5.95 -15.83 2.03
C GLY A 96 -6.28 -16.31 3.45
N GLU A 97 -5.76 -15.63 4.47
CA GLU A 97 -5.89 -16.07 5.85
C GLU A 97 -7.16 -15.53 6.52
N GLU A 98 -7.86 -16.40 7.25
CA GLU A 98 -8.97 -16.02 8.12
C GLU A 98 -8.46 -15.24 9.33
N ILE A 99 -9.20 -14.21 9.74
CA ILE A 99 -8.83 -13.43 10.91
C ILE A 99 -8.94 -14.29 12.20
N PRO A 100 -7.94 -14.23 13.10
CA PRO A 100 -8.00 -14.95 14.36
C PRO A 100 -9.11 -14.38 15.27
N VAL A 101 -9.59 -15.20 16.21
CA VAL A 101 -10.73 -14.88 17.09
C VAL A 101 -10.52 -13.57 17.86
N GLU A 102 -9.28 -13.28 18.25
CA GLU A 102 -8.89 -12.08 18.98
C GLU A 102 -9.12 -10.81 18.15
N ALA A 103 -8.82 -10.86 16.84
CA ALA A 103 -9.06 -9.76 15.90
C ALA A 103 -10.52 -9.73 15.42
N PHE A 104 -11.19 -10.89 15.39
CA PHE A 104 -12.57 -11.02 14.96
C PHE A 104 -13.53 -10.17 15.79
N ILE A 105 -13.32 -10.04 17.10
CA ILE A 105 -14.19 -9.22 17.96
C ILE A 105 -14.20 -7.75 17.52
N ALA A 106 -13.01 -7.19 17.24
CA ALA A 106 -12.87 -5.81 16.78
C ALA A 106 -13.50 -5.63 15.38
N VAL A 107 -13.24 -6.56 14.47
CA VAL A 107 -13.83 -6.55 13.12
C VAL A 107 -15.36 -6.69 13.19
N ALA A 108 -15.90 -7.55 14.04
CA ALA A 108 -17.34 -7.77 14.16
C ALA A 108 -18.08 -6.53 14.65
N GLU A 109 -17.46 -5.71 15.51
CA GLU A 109 -18.01 -4.41 15.89
C GLU A 109 -18.13 -3.46 14.69
N ILE A 110 -17.11 -3.41 13.83
CA ILE A 110 -17.13 -2.63 12.60
C ILE A 110 -18.20 -3.17 11.64
N LEU A 111 -18.26 -4.49 11.44
CA LEU A 111 -19.25 -5.13 10.57
C LEU A 111 -20.68 -4.87 11.08
N ARG A 112 -20.92 -4.87 12.39
CA ARG A 112 -22.22 -4.49 12.96
C ARG A 112 -22.65 -3.10 12.53
N TYR A 113 -21.73 -2.14 12.53
CA TYR A 113 -22.02 -0.78 12.07
C TYR A 113 -22.28 -0.73 10.56
N VAL A 114 -21.48 -1.43 9.76
CA VAL A 114 -21.63 -1.48 8.30
C VAL A 114 -22.98 -2.09 7.90
N TYR A 115 -23.30 -3.29 8.41
CA TYR A 115 -24.47 -4.06 8.00
C TYR A 115 -25.79 -3.67 8.68
N ALA A 116 -25.76 -2.95 9.81
CA ALA A 116 -26.97 -2.41 10.42
C ALA A 116 -27.76 -1.50 9.44
N SER A 117 -27.05 -0.85 8.51
CA SER A 117 -27.61 0.00 7.47
C SER A 117 -28.33 -0.79 6.35
N ASP A 118 -27.91 -2.03 6.11
CA ASP A 118 -28.28 -2.82 4.95
C ASP A 118 -29.35 -3.89 5.27
N GLY A 119 -29.81 -3.96 6.53
CA GLY A 119 -30.78 -4.97 6.99
C GLY A 119 -30.22 -6.39 7.06
N VAL A 120 -28.91 -6.55 6.87
CA VAL A 120 -28.18 -7.81 7.00
C VAL A 120 -27.86 -8.02 8.47
N LYS A 121 -28.19 -9.22 8.99
CA LYS A 121 -27.86 -9.55 10.38
C LYS A 121 -26.34 -9.65 10.53
N PRO A 122 -25.74 -8.98 11.52
CA PRO A 122 -24.31 -9.14 11.81
C PRO A 122 -24.00 -10.59 12.23
N PRO A 123 -22.74 -11.05 12.11
CA PRO A 123 -22.33 -12.35 12.60
C PRO A 123 -22.74 -12.53 14.06
N GLU A 124 -23.41 -13.65 14.36
CA GLU A 124 -23.81 -14.00 15.71
C GLU A 124 -22.54 -14.43 16.47
N ILE A 125 -21.92 -13.49 17.21
CA ILE A 125 -20.71 -13.75 18.00
C ILE A 125 -20.98 -14.95 18.90
N LEU A 126 -20.18 -16.01 18.75
CA LEU A 126 -20.30 -17.31 19.43
C LEU A 126 -20.78 -17.18 20.88
N SER A 127 -22.09 -17.19 21.09
CA SER A 127 -22.71 -17.02 22.41
C SER A 127 -22.60 -18.27 23.29
N HIS A 128 -21.78 -19.25 22.88
CA HIS A 128 -21.71 -20.57 23.48
C HIS A 128 -20.68 -20.68 24.63
N ALA A 129 -19.90 -19.64 24.94
CA ALA A 129 -18.88 -19.71 25.99
C ALA A 129 -19.38 -19.47 27.43
N HIS A 130 -20.69 -19.25 27.67
CA HIS A 130 -21.19 -18.90 29.02
C HIS A 130 -22.26 -19.84 29.62
N LYS A 131 -22.52 -21.02 29.05
CA LYS A 131 -23.26 -22.05 29.79
C LYS A 131 -22.29 -22.87 30.64
N ARG A 132 -22.00 -22.36 31.83
CA ARG A 132 -21.65 -23.18 33.00
C ARG A 132 -22.88 -23.97 33.44
#